data_AF-A0A956RZZ5-F1
#
_entry.id   AF-A0A956RZZ5-F1
#
_cell.length_a   1.000
_cell.length_b   1.000
_cell.length_c   1.000
_cell.angle_alpha   90.00
_cell.angle_beta   90.00
_cell.angle_gamma   90.00
#
_symmetry.space_group_name_H-M   'P 1'
#
loop_
_entity.id
_entity.type
_entity.pdbx_description
1 polymer ?
#
loop_
_entity_poly.entity_id
_entity_poly.type
_entity_poly.pdbx_seq_one_letter_code
_entity_poly.pdbx_strand_id
1 'polypeptide(L)'
;MNRRVTWCLALAAVLGLPALASAQAKPFEFALYSPIQVRNPDDEIQVLRLSLIYGRNESVKGLDVGLVARNTGGVSKGLQYALVGIVDG
;
A
#
# COMPACT_ATOMS: atom_id res chain seq x y z
N MET A 1 -37.41 19.67 14.58
CA MET A 1 -35.99 19.30 14.71
C MET A 1 -35.15 20.58 14.59
N ASN A 2 -34.39 20.94 15.62
CA ASN A 2 -33.78 22.28 15.73
C ASN A 2 -32.62 22.46 14.75
N ARG A 3 -32.64 23.56 13.98
CA ARG A 3 -31.67 23.88 12.91
C ARG A 3 -30.20 23.79 13.36
N ARG A 4 -29.93 23.98 14.66
CA ARG A 4 -28.58 23.86 15.26
C ARG A 4 -28.08 22.41 15.37
N VAL A 5 -28.98 21.46 15.64
CA VAL A 5 -28.65 20.03 15.77
C VAL A 5 -28.28 19.45 14.40
N THR A 6 -28.94 19.89 13.34
CA THR A 6 -28.61 19.50 11.96
C THR A 6 -27.21 19.96 11.54
N TRP A 7 -26.77 21.17 11.96
CA TRP A 7 -25.41 21.64 11.66
C TRP A 7 -24.32 20.85 12.41
N CYS A 8 -24.55 20.49 13.67
CA CYS A 8 -23.59 19.69 14.44
C CYS A 8 -23.45 18.27 13.87
N LEU A 9 -24.55 17.64 13.44
CA LEU A 9 -24.53 16.33 12.80
C LEU A 9 -23.81 16.37 11.44
N ALA A 10 -24.02 17.42 10.65
CA ALA A 10 -23.32 17.59 9.38
C ALA A 10 -21.80 17.78 9.57
N LEU A 11 -21.38 18.55 10.58
CA LEU A 11 -19.96 18.77 10.88
C LEU A 11 -19.27 17.49 11.40
N ALA A 12 -19.94 16.73 12.26
CA ALA A 12 -19.43 15.44 12.74
C ALA A 12 -19.29 14.41 11.60
N ALA A 13 -20.19 14.42 10.62
CA ALA A 13 -20.12 13.53 9.46
C ALA A 13 -18.92 13.86 8.54
N VAL A 14 -18.54 15.14 8.41
CA VAL A 14 -17.39 15.54 7.59
C VAL A 14 -16.05 15.26 8.28
N LEU A 15 -15.98 15.42 9.61
CA LEU A 15 -14.75 15.18 10.38
C LEU A 15 -14.50 13.69 10.69
N GLY A 16 -15.54 12.86 10.61
CA GLY A 16 -15.48 11.42 10.89
C GLY A 16 -15.16 10.53 9.70
N LEU A 17 -14.96 11.09 8.50
CA LEU A 17 -14.55 10.31 7.33
C LEU A 17 -13.04 10.03 7.45
N PRO A 18 -12.60 8.81 7.78
CA PRO A 18 -11.21 8.45 7.50
C PRO A 18 -11.02 8.69 6.01
N ALA A 19 -10.05 9.51 5.63
CA ALA A 19 -9.62 9.58 4.25
C ALA A 19 -9.25 8.14 3.87
N LEU A 20 -10.09 7.51 3.04
CA LEU A 20 -9.78 6.24 2.42
C LEU A 20 -8.60 6.53 1.48
N ALA A 21 -7.40 6.55 2.05
CA ALA A 21 -6.16 6.56 1.29
C ALA A 21 -6.12 5.21 0.58
N SER A 22 -6.61 5.21 -0.65
CA SER A 22 -6.51 4.05 -1.54
C SER A 22 -5.07 3.96 -2.01
N ALA A 23 -4.41 2.83 -1.71
CA ALA A 23 -3.22 2.40 -2.43
C ALA A 23 -3.38 2.68 -3.92
N GLN A 24 -2.42 3.39 -4.54
CA GLN A 24 -2.49 3.54 -5.99
C GLN A 24 -2.01 2.24 -6.62
N ALA A 25 -2.90 1.51 -7.27
CA ALA A 25 -2.55 0.24 -7.87
C ALA A 25 -1.73 0.44 -9.17
N LYS A 26 -0.60 -0.24 -9.26
CA LYS A 26 0.34 -0.23 -10.39
C LYS A 26 0.57 -1.67 -10.87
N PRO A 27 0.80 -1.90 -12.17
CA PRO A 27 1.02 -3.26 -12.66
C PRO A 27 2.41 -3.81 -12.30
N PHE A 28 3.45 -2.98 -12.41
CA PHE A 28 4.85 -3.38 -12.30
C PHE A 28 5.67 -2.44 -11.42
N GLU A 29 6.66 -3.00 -10.73
CA GLU A 29 7.68 -2.28 -9.94
C GLU A 29 9.09 -2.81 -10.18
N PHE A 30 10.05 -1.89 -10.23
CA PHE A 30 11.49 -2.18 -10.20
C PHE A 30 12.16 -1.35 -9.11
N ALA A 31 12.90 -2.01 -8.22
CA ALA A 31 13.59 -1.37 -7.10
C ALA A 31 15.03 -1.85 -6.97
N LEU A 32 15.96 -0.95 -6.67
CA LEU A 32 17.29 -1.34 -6.21
C LEU A 32 17.23 -1.56 -4.70
N TYR A 33 16.89 -0.50 -3.96
CA TYR A 33 16.58 -0.52 -2.53
C TYR A 33 15.66 0.68 -2.25
N SER A 34 14.73 0.61 -1.30
CA SER A 34 13.89 1.77 -0.96
C SER A 34 14.73 2.87 -0.29
N PRO A 35 14.69 4.14 -0.76
CA PRO A 35 13.67 4.73 -1.66
C PRO A 35 14.05 4.83 -3.16
N ILE A 36 15.16 4.22 -3.61
CA ILE A 36 15.51 4.12 -5.03
C ILE A 36 14.65 3.02 -5.70
N GLN A 37 13.43 3.40 -6.07
CA GLN A 37 12.42 2.55 -6.68
C GLN A 37 11.56 3.35 -7.68
N VAL A 38 10.95 2.67 -8.65
CA VAL A 38 10.17 3.32 -9.71
C VAL A 38 8.78 3.75 -9.23
N ARG A 39 8.17 2.99 -8.31
CA ARG A 39 6.87 3.30 -7.69
C ARG A 39 7.04 3.86 -6.30
N ASN A 40 5.99 4.51 -5.79
CA ASN A 40 6.00 4.96 -4.41
C ASN A 40 5.90 3.75 -3.46
N PRO A 41 6.48 3.82 -2.25
CA PRO A 41 6.36 2.76 -1.24
C PRO A 41 4.93 2.49 -0.77
N ASP A 42 4.01 3.42 -1.02
CA ASP A 42 2.59 3.33 -0.66
C ASP A 42 1.73 2.86 -1.86
N ASP A 43 2.35 2.53 -3.00
CA ASP A 43 1.64 1.95 -4.15
C ASP A 43 1.40 0.44 -3.94
N GLU A 44 0.27 -0.06 -4.45
CA GLU A 44 -0.01 -1.50 -4.57
C GLU A 44 0.53 -2.03 -5.90
N ILE A 45 1.18 -3.20 -5.91
CA ILE A 45 1.67 -3.83 -7.15
C ILE A 45 0.81 -5.04 -7.52
N GLN A 46 0.19 -5.01 -8.70
CA GLN A 46 -0.77 -6.05 -9.09
C GLN A 46 -0.12 -7.28 -9.73
N VAL A 47 0.94 -7.12 -10.53
CA VAL A 47 1.45 -8.21 -11.38
C VAL A 47 2.85 -8.65 -10.98
N LEU A 48 3.83 -7.76 -11.00
CA LEU A 48 5.22 -8.13 -10.71
C LEU A 48 5.97 -7.01 -10.00
N ARG A 49 6.59 -7.36 -8.87
CA ARG A 49 7.64 -6.58 -8.22
C ARG A 49 8.97 -7.28 -8.38
N LEU A 50 9.96 -6.58 -8.94
CA LEU A 50 11.34 -7.02 -8.98
C LEU A 50 12.20 -6.06 -8.16
N SER A 51 12.84 -6.58 -7.12
CA SER A 51 13.75 -5.81 -6.28
C SER A 51 15.12 -6.47 -6.20
N LEU A 52 16.19 -5.70 -6.35
CA LEU A 52 17.54 -6.25 -6.29
C LEU A 52 17.99 -6.48 -4.85
N ILE A 53 17.76 -5.50 -3.96
CA ILE A 53 18.18 -5.56 -2.54
C ILE A 53 16.95 -5.43 -1.63
N TYR A 54 16.15 -4.38 -1.80
CA TYR A 54 15.03 -4.08 -0.90
C TYR A 54 13.83 -3.47 -1.63
N GLY A 55 12.74 -4.23 -1.74
CA GLY A 55 11.46 -3.77 -2.26
C GLY A 55 10.52 -3.37 -1.12
N ARG A 56 9.85 -2.21 -1.25
CA ARG A 56 8.83 -1.74 -0.31
C ARG A 56 7.63 -1.22 -1.07
N ASN A 57 6.47 -1.80 -0.81
CA ASN A 57 5.17 -1.39 -1.33
C ASN A 57 4.10 -1.58 -0.25
N GLU A 58 2.88 -1.10 -0.47
CA GLU A 58 1.77 -1.39 0.44
C GLU A 58 1.48 -2.89 0.41
N SER A 59 1.06 -3.39 -0.76
CA SER A 59 0.80 -4.81 -1.00
C SER A 59 1.23 -5.25 -2.41
N VAL A 60 1.38 -6.57 -2.60
CA VAL A 60 1.69 -7.18 -3.91
C VAL A 60 0.72 -8.32 -4.18
N LYS A 61 0.07 -8.34 -5.35
CA LYS A 61 -0.99 -9.31 -5.74
C LYS A 61 -0.58 -10.31 -6.85
N GLY A 62 0.70 -10.41 -7.17
CA GLY A 62 1.23 -11.28 -8.21
C GLY A 62 2.54 -11.96 -7.83
N LEU A 63 3.59 -11.72 -8.61
CA LEU A 63 4.93 -12.24 -8.36
C LEU A 63 5.80 -11.18 -7.68
N ASP A 64 6.50 -11.56 -6.61
CA ASP A 64 7.40 -10.68 -5.88
C ASP A 64 8.76 -11.36 -5.76
N VAL A 65 9.80 -10.78 -6.37
CA VAL A 65 11.14 -11.36 -6.42
C VAL A 65 12.16 -10.35 -5.89
N GLY A 66 12.97 -10.76 -4.91
CA GLY A 66 14.12 -9.97 -4.47
C GLY A 66 14.83 -10.51 -3.24
N LEU A 67 15.80 -9.78 -2.68
CA LEU A 67 16.47 -10.23 -1.45
C LEU A 67 15.61 -9.93 -0.22
N VAL A 68 15.14 -8.69 -0.08
CA VAL A 68 14.24 -8.28 1.00
C VAL A 68 12.96 -7.71 0.41
N ALA A 69 11.84 -8.32 0.78
CA ALA A 69 10.51 -7.92 0.35
C ALA A 69 9.71 -7.43 1.57
N ARG A 70 9.30 -6.16 1.54
CA ARG A 70 8.45 -5.56 2.59
C ARG A 70 7.12 -5.11 2.02
N ASN A 71 6.05 -5.57 2.65
CA ASN A 71 4.68 -5.14 2.43
C ASN A 71 4.21 -4.45 3.69
N THR A 72 3.69 -3.23 3.57
CA THR A 72 3.41 -2.36 4.73
C THR A 72 1.93 -2.31 5.12
N GLY A 73 1.06 -2.93 4.32
CA GLY A 73 -0.36 -3.02 4.62
C GLY A 73 -1.12 -3.71 3.49
N GLY A 74 -2.43 -3.52 3.47
CA GLY A 74 -3.30 -4.12 2.46
C GLY A 74 -3.25 -5.66 2.45
N VAL A 75 -3.80 -6.26 1.40
CA VAL A 75 -3.83 -7.73 1.24
C VAL A 75 -2.92 -8.12 0.09
N SER A 76 -1.76 -8.68 0.42
CA SER A 76 -0.88 -9.33 -0.55
C SER A 76 -1.43 -10.71 -0.96
N LYS A 77 -1.28 -11.05 -2.24
CA LYS A 77 -1.70 -12.32 -2.84
C LYS A 77 -0.67 -12.75 -3.89
N GLY A 78 -0.51 -14.06 -4.11
CA GLY A 78 0.39 -14.59 -5.14
C GLY A 78 1.65 -15.24 -4.57
N LEU A 79 2.76 -15.15 -5.32
CA LEU A 79 4.02 -15.84 -5.00
C LEU A 79 5.11 -14.82 -4.64
N GLN A 80 5.71 -15.01 -3.48
CA GLN A 80 6.85 -14.22 -3.03
C GLN A 80 8.10 -15.10 -2.95
N TYR A 81 9.14 -14.72 -3.67
CA TYR A 81 10.47 -15.31 -3.66
C TYR A 81 11.46 -14.28 -3.12
N ALA A 82 11.72 -14.36 -1.81
CA ALA A 82 12.70 -13.52 -1.17
C ALA A 82 13.47 -14.24 -0.06
N LEU A 83 14.69 -13.78 0.21
CA LEU A 83 15.46 -14.27 1.37
C LEU A 83 14.80 -13.84 2.68
N VAL A 84 14.30 -12.61 2.72
CA VAL A 84 13.59 -12.05 3.87
C VAL A 84 12.27 -11.44 3.41
N GLY A 85 11.17 -11.92 3.98
CA GLY A 85 9.84 -11.37 3.79
C GLY A 85 9.32 -10.71 5.06
N ILE A 86 8.86 -9.46 4.94
CA ILE A 86 8.27 -8.68 6.03
C ILE A 86 6.87 -8.24 5.57
N VAL A 87 5.86 -8.54 6.38
CA VAL A 87 4.48 -8.10 6.17
C VAL A 87 4.03 -7.40 7.44
N ASP A 88 3.90 -6.07 7.37
CA ASP A 88 3.32 -5.27 8.43
C ASP A 88 1.79 -5.39 8.30
N GLY A 89 1.12 -5.89 9.34
CA GLY A 89 -0.31 -6.24 9.35
C GLY A 89 -1.23 -5.08 9.69
#